data_AF-A0A1D6IUI7-F1
#
_entry.id   AF-A0A1D6IUI7-F1
#
_cell.length_a   1.000
_cell.length_b   1.000
_cell.length_c   1.000
_cell.angle_alpha   90.00
_cell.angle_beta   90.00
_cell.angle_gamma   90.00
#
_symmetry.space_group_name_H-M   'P 1'
#
loop_
_entity.id
_entity.type
_entity.pdbx_description
1 polymer ?
#
loop_
_entity_poly.entity_id
_entity_poly.type
_entity_poly.pdbx_seq_one_letter_code
_entity_poly.pdbx_strand_id
1 'polypeptide(L)'
;MQHDVQELNRVLCEKLEDKMKGTVVEGTIEQLFEGHHINYIECINVDYKSSRKESFYDLQLDVKGCRDVYASFDKYVEVEHLEGDNKYHAEQYGLQINDRYEFPLQLDLDRDNGKYLAPDADRSIRNLYTLHSVLVHSGGVHGGHYYAFIRPTLSDQWYKFDDERVTKEDTKKALEEQYGGEEELPQINPGFNNTPFKFTKYSNAYMLVYIRESDKEKIMCNVDEKDIAEHLRIRLKKEQEEKEHKKKEKAEAHLYTIIKIARDEDLKEQIGKNIYFDLVDHEKVHSFRIQKQLPFTSFKVLAQKTLHVYLNHGFMVMIFGYYSPLCKRLSCYSPILLQFYLKKLKWTPTRNSQQTCFIVWLINGFHYHFGTFYYCILDFINFLVALYNLKL
;
A
#
# COMPACT_ATOMS: atom_id res chain seq x y z
N MET A 1 4.04 -7.30 -2.03
CA MET A 1 5.33 -7.65 -2.67
C MET A 1 6.37 -6.85 -1.93
N GLN A 2 7.34 -7.52 -1.30
CA GLN A 2 8.47 -6.82 -0.69
C GLN A 2 9.53 -6.66 -1.78
N HIS A 3 10.14 -5.48 -1.83
CA HIS A 3 11.16 -5.11 -2.82
C HIS A 3 12.43 -4.69 -2.10
N ASP A 4 13.56 -4.84 -2.77
CA ASP A 4 14.83 -4.33 -2.29
C ASP A 4 14.85 -2.80 -2.36
N VAL A 5 15.29 -2.14 -1.28
CA VAL A 5 15.34 -0.67 -1.22
C VAL A 5 16.38 -0.10 -2.18
N GLN A 6 17.47 -0.81 -2.45
CA GLN A 6 18.49 -0.40 -3.42
C GLN A 6 17.93 -0.46 -4.84
N GLU A 7 17.17 -1.51 -5.18
CA GLU A 7 16.50 -1.62 -6.48
C GLU A 7 15.49 -0.49 -6.68
N LEU A 8 14.67 -0.20 -5.65
CA LEU A 8 13.71 0.90 -5.70
C LEU A 8 14.42 2.25 -5.89
N ASN A 9 15.51 2.50 -5.15
CA ASN A 9 16.30 3.72 -5.28
C ASN A 9 16.83 3.90 -6.71
N ARG A 10 17.44 2.85 -7.29
CA ARG A 10 17.94 2.88 -8.66
C ARG A 10 16.85 3.21 -9.68
N VAL A 11 15.72 2.50 -9.62
CA VAL A 11 14.59 2.72 -10.55
C VAL A 11 13.97 4.12 -10.38
N LEU A 12 13.94 4.64 -9.15
CA LEU A 12 13.43 5.97 -8.88
C LEU A 12 14.37 7.04 -9.44
N CYS A 13 15.67 6.93 -9.18
CA CYS A 13 16.69 7.86 -9.69
C CYS A 13 16.69 7.91 -11.22
N GLU A 14 16.71 6.75 -11.89
CA GLU A 14 16.66 6.66 -13.35
C GLU A 14 15.41 7.37 -13.92
N LYS A 15 14.24 7.13 -13.32
CA LYS A 15 12.99 7.78 -13.75
C LYS A 15 12.99 9.28 -13.49
N LEU A 16 13.57 9.73 -12.37
CA LEU A 16 13.67 11.16 -12.06
C LEU A 16 14.60 11.86 -13.04
N GLU A 17 15.75 11.27 -13.30
CA GLU A 17 16.74 11.78 -14.24
C GLU A 17 16.15 11.91 -15.65
N ASP A 18 15.45 10.87 -16.13
CA ASP A 18 14.73 10.92 -17.40
C ASP A 18 13.66 12.01 -17.46
N LYS A 19 13.02 12.33 -16.34
CA LYS A 19 12.04 13.42 -16.25
C LYS A 19 12.67 14.80 -16.11
N MET A 20 13.92 14.87 -15.65
CA MET A 20 14.69 16.11 -15.52
C MET A 20 15.39 16.51 -16.82
N LYS A 21 15.61 15.58 -17.75
CA LYS A 21 16.19 15.87 -19.09
C LYS A 21 15.40 16.96 -19.82
N GLY A 22 16.10 17.96 -20.35
CA GLY A 22 15.52 19.12 -21.02
C GLY A 22 14.89 20.17 -20.09
N THR A 23 15.09 20.05 -18.77
CA THR A 23 14.64 21.04 -17.78
C THR A 23 15.81 21.82 -17.19
N VAL A 24 15.52 22.86 -16.39
CA VAL A 24 16.57 23.66 -15.73
C VAL A 24 17.34 22.92 -14.63
N VAL A 25 16.88 21.73 -14.22
CA VAL A 25 17.49 20.88 -13.17
C VAL A 25 18.07 19.59 -13.74
N GLU A 26 18.29 19.52 -15.06
CA GLU A 26 18.97 18.39 -15.69
C GLU A 26 20.36 18.15 -15.06
N GLY A 27 20.72 16.87 -14.88
CA GLY A 27 21.99 16.47 -14.27
C GLY A 27 22.06 16.61 -12.75
N THR A 28 20.98 16.98 -12.06
CA THR A 28 20.99 17.11 -10.59
C THR A 28 21.29 15.79 -9.87
N ILE A 29 20.75 14.66 -10.39
CA ILE A 29 21.00 13.32 -9.81
C ILE A 29 22.46 12.91 -10.01
N GLU A 30 23.01 13.10 -11.21
CA GLU A 30 24.43 12.87 -11.52
C GLU A 30 25.32 13.69 -10.58
N GLN A 31 25.05 14.99 -10.43
CA GLN A 31 25.83 15.87 -9.56
C GLN A 31 25.84 15.48 -8.08
N LEU A 32 24.77 14.83 -7.60
CA LEU A 32 24.64 14.44 -6.18
C LEU A 32 25.22 13.06 -5.89
N PHE A 33 25.11 12.12 -6.83
CA PHE A 33 25.35 10.70 -6.56
C PHE A 33 26.37 10.04 -7.48
N GLU A 34 26.67 10.62 -8.65
CA GLU A 34 27.61 9.99 -9.59
C GLU A 34 29.05 10.06 -9.06
N GLY A 35 29.65 8.88 -8.89
CA GLY A 35 31.07 8.67 -8.72
C GLY A 35 31.66 7.95 -9.93
N HIS A 36 32.99 7.84 -9.95
CA HIS A 36 33.69 7.10 -11.00
C HIS A 36 34.76 6.19 -10.40
N HIS A 37 34.84 4.95 -10.86
CA HIS A 37 35.95 4.05 -10.57
C HIS A 37 36.75 3.74 -11.83
N ILE A 38 38.00 3.33 -11.64
CA ILE A 38 38.90 2.92 -12.71
C ILE A 38 39.18 1.43 -12.53
N ASN A 39 38.69 0.61 -13.47
CA ASN A 39 39.04 -0.80 -13.55
C ASN A 39 40.37 -0.94 -14.29
N TYR A 40 41.38 -1.47 -13.62
CA TYR A 40 42.72 -1.68 -14.19
C TYR A 40 43.00 -3.17 -14.39
N ILE A 41 43.46 -3.54 -15.58
CA ILE A 41 43.86 -4.89 -15.93
C ILE A 41 45.30 -4.84 -16.45
N GLU A 42 46.19 -5.60 -15.82
CA GLU A 42 47.57 -5.78 -16.24
C GLU A 42 47.86 -7.27 -16.44
N CYS A 43 48.41 -7.61 -17.61
CA CYS A 43 48.80 -8.98 -17.88
C CYS A 43 50.15 -9.30 -17.21
N ILE A 44 50.23 -10.42 -16.49
CA ILE A 44 51.46 -10.83 -15.78
C ILE A 44 52.59 -11.19 -16.78
N ASN A 45 52.23 -11.81 -17.92
CA ASN A 45 53.18 -12.36 -18.88
C ASN A 45 53.28 -11.58 -20.21
N VAL A 46 52.57 -10.45 -20.33
CA VAL A 46 52.53 -9.61 -21.53
C VAL A 46 52.55 -8.15 -21.10
N ASP A 47 53.34 -7.30 -21.76
CA ASP A 47 53.34 -5.85 -21.51
C ASP A 47 52.07 -5.21 -22.11
N TYR A 48 50.95 -5.47 -21.44
CA TYR A 48 49.63 -4.95 -21.78
C TYR A 48 48.92 -4.49 -20.52
N LYS A 49 48.48 -3.23 -20.56
CA LYS A 49 47.69 -2.57 -19.51
C LYS A 49 46.44 -1.99 -20.15
N SER A 50 45.29 -2.21 -19.53
CA SER A 50 44.01 -1.62 -19.91
C SER A 50 43.39 -0.96 -18.70
N SER A 51 42.84 0.24 -18.89
CA SER A 51 42.08 0.94 -17.86
C SER A 51 40.74 1.38 -18.43
N ARG A 52 39.67 1.11 -17.71
CA ARG A 52 38.31 1.58 -18.06
C ARG A 52 37.74 2.40 -16.92
N LYS A 53 37.30 3.61 -17.24
CA LYS A 53 36.52 4.44 -16.32
C LYS A 53 35.05 4.09 -16.44
N GLU A 54 34.40 3.85 -15.31
CA GLU A 54 32.98 3.54 -15.22
C GLU A 54 32.34 4.41 -14.14
N SER A 55 31.10 4.83 -14.38
CA SER A 55 30.31 5.61 -13.43
C SER A 55 29.55 4.68 -12.47
N PHE A 56 29.35 5.12 -11.25
CA PHE A 56 28.51 4.45 -10.25
C PHE A 56 27.66 5.47 -9.49
N TYR A 57 26.54 5.01 -8.92
CA TYR A 57 25.64 5.81 -8.07
C TYR A 57 25.58 5.29 -6.63
N ASP A 58 25.97 4.03 -6.43
CA ASP A 58 26.11 3.37 -5.14
C ASP A 58 27.34 2.46 -5.16
N LEU A 59 27.84 2.12 -3.97
CA LEU A 59 28.96 1.18 -3.79
C LEU A 59 28.45 -0.05 -3.06
N GLN A 60 28.62 -1.21 -3.68
CA GLN A 60 28.33 -2.50 -3.07
C GLN A 60 29.57 -3.00 -2.34
N LEU A 61 29.50 -3.06 -1.02
CA LEU A 61 30.61 -3.46 -0.17
C LEU A 61 30.40 -4.87 0.37
N ASP A 62 31.45 -5.67 0.34
CA ASP A 62 31.44 -7.02 0.89
C ASP A 62 31.39 -6.98 2.41
N VAL A 63 30.31 -7.49 3.00
CA VAL A 63 30.17 -7.60 4.46
C VAL A 63 30.75 -8.92 4.99
N LYS A 64 30.64 -10.00 4.22
CA LYS A 64 31.07 -11.34 4.67
C LYS A 64 32.58 -11.35 4.94
N GLY A 65 32.97 -11.66 6.17
CA GLY A 65 34.38 -11.70 6.58
C GLY A 65 35.02 -10.33 6.80
N CYS A 66 34.26 -9.23 6.67
CA CYS A 66 34.72 -7.88 6.97
C CYS A 66 34.16 -7.44 8.32
N ARG A 67 35.03 -6.92 9.19
CA ARG A 67 34.62 -6.46 10.54
C ARG A 67 33.99 -5.06 10.53
N ASP A 68 34.38 -4.25 9.56
CA ASP A 68 34.03 -2.84 9.47
C ASP A 68 34.08 -2.36 8.01
N VAL A 69 33.55 -1.16 7.76
CA VAL A 69 33.52 -0.55 6.43
C VAL A 69 34.89 -0.38 5.78
N TYR A 70 35.95 -0.16 6.56
CA TYR A 70 37.28 0.02 6.02
C TYR A 70 37.88 -1.30 5.56
N ALA A 71 37.61 -2.40 6.26
CA ALA A 71 37.97 -3.74 5.81
C ALA A 71 37.29 -4.09 4.48
N SER A 72 36.03 -3.68 4.30
CA SER A 72 35.34 -3.85 3.03
C SER A 72 35.93 -2.98 1.92
N PHE A 73 36.31 -1.73 2.19
CA PHE A 73 37.02 -0.89 1.22
C PHE A 73 38.40 -1.44 0.87
N ASP A 74 39.12 -2.00 1.86
CA ASP A 74 40.42 -2.65 1.64
C ASP A 74 40.28 -3.84 0.68
N LYS A 75 39.24 -4.65 0.86
CA LYS A 75 38.90 -5.75 -0.03
C LYS A 75 38.44 -5.26 -1.40
N TYR A 76 37.66 -4.17 -1.45
CA TYR A 76 37.13 -3.59 -2.69
C TYR A 76 38.24 -3.12 -3.64
N VAL A 77 39.36 -2.64 -3.10
CA VAL A 77 40.53 -2.20 -3.90
C VAL A 77 41.63 -3.25 -4.01
N GLU A 78 41.39 -4.47 -3.49
CA GLU A 78 42.34 -5.56 -3.57
C GLU A 78 42.51 -6.04 -5.02
N VAL A 79 43.75 -6.33 -5.41
CA VAL A 79 44.03 -6.80 -6.78
C VAL A 79 43.67 -8.27 -6.88
N GLU A 80 42.57 -8.58 -7.56
CA GLU A 80 42.20 -9.96 -7.86
C GLU A 80 43.11 -10.56 -8.93
N HIS A 81 43.65 -11.76 -8.67
CA HIS A 81 44.42 -12.52 -9.65
C HIS A 81 43.48 -13.44 -10.42
N LEU A 82 43.31 -13.16 -11.72
CA LEU A 82 42.51 -13.98 -12.62
C LEU A 82 43.33 -15.19 -13.09
N GLU A 83 43.30 -16.28 -12.32
CA GLU A 83 43.94 -17.56 -12.67
C GLU A 83 42.92 -18.66 -12.96
N GLY A 84 43.06 -19.40 -14.07
CA GLY A 84 42.30 -20.62 -14.37
C GLY A 84 40.84 -20.41 -14.87
N ASP A 85 39.98 -21.40 -14.59
CA ASP A 85 38.53 -21.42 -14.89
C ASP A 85 37.75 -20.62 -13.84
N ASN A 86 37.91 -19.29 -13.76
CA ASN A 86 37.09 -18.42 -12.91
C ASN A 86 35.63 -18.39 -13.41
N LYS A 87 34.92 -19.51 -13.21
CA LYS A 87 33.49 -19.67 -13.44
C LYS A 87 32.78 -18.93 -12.33
N TYR A 88 32.17 -17.82 -12.71
CA TYR A 88 31.13 -17.10 -11.96
C TYR A 88 30.23 -18.09 -11.20
N HIS A 89 30.44 -18.22 -9.90
CA HIS A 89 29.54 -18.94 -9.01
C HIS A 89 28.59 -17.90 -8.39
N ALA A 90 27.45 -17.69 -9.04
CA ALA A 90 26.33 -16.98 -8.43
C ALA A 90 25.61 -17.98 -7.49
N GLU A 91 25.88 -17.90 -6.18
CA GLU A 91 25.14 -18.68 -5.19
C GLU A 91 23.67 -18.21 -5.16
N GLN A 92 22.79 -19.03 -5.72
CA GLN A 92 21.35 -18.80 -5.88
C GLN A 92 20.53 -18.94 -4.57
N TYR A 93 21.16 -18.78 -3.40
CA TYR A 93 20.48 -18.80 -2.11
C TYR A 93 21.19 -17.85 -1.14
N GLY A 94 20.97 -16.55 -1.28
CA GLY A 94 21.53 -15.56 -0.37
C GLY A 94 20.93 -15.74 1.02
N LEU A 95 21.76 -16.12 2.01
CA LEU A 95 21.42 -16.00 3.42
C LEU A 95 21.68 -14.55 3.85
N GLN A 96 20.81 -13.99 4.69
CA GLN A 96 21.07 -12.69 5.30
C GLN A 96 22.27 -12.83 6.25
N ILE A 97 23.29 -11.99 6.06
CA ILE A 97 24.46 -11.94 6.93
C ILE A 97 24.08 -11.08 8.13
N ASN A 98 24.08 -11.70 9.32
CA ASN A 98 23.80 -11.01 10.58
C ASN A 98 25.04 -10.84 11.44
N ASP A 99 26.23 -11.00 10.84
CA ASP A 99 27.51 -10.79 11.50
C ASP A 99 27.64 -9.33 11.94
N ARG A 100 28.42 -9.11 13.00
CA ARG A 100 28.68 -7.77 13.51
C ARG A 100 29.57 -7.01 12.52
N TYR A 101 29.06 -5.90 11.99
CA TYR A 101 29.72 -5.06 11.01
C TYR A 101 29.67 -3.58 11.44
N GLU A 102 30.84 -3.00 11.69
CA GLU A 102 30.94 -1.63 12.18
C GLU A 102 31.03 -0.60 11.03
N PHE A 103 30.40 0.55 11.24
CA PHE A 103 30.51 1.70 10.34
C PHE A 103 30.61 2.98 11.17
N PRO A 104 31.53 3.90 10.84
CA PRO A 104 31.81 5.07 11.65
C PRO A 104 30.85 6.22 11.37
N LEU A 105 30.69 7.12 12.34
CA LEU A 105 29.99 8.39 12.10
C LEU A 105 30.73 9.26 11.06
N GLN A 106 32.08 9.21 11.06
CA GLN A 106 32.93 9.89 10.08
C GLN A 106 33.74 8.87 9.29
N LEU A 107 33.54 8.88 7.98
CA LEU A 107 34.24 8.03 7.02
C LEU A 107 35.29 8.87 6.30
N ASP A 108 36.56 8.60 6.58
CA ASP A 108 37.69 9.27 5.94
C ASP A 108 38.23 8.39 4.81
N LEU A 109 37.96 8.76 3.55
CA LEU A 109 38.44 8.05 2.37
C LEU A 109 39.82 8.55 1.89
N ASP A 110 40.33 9.65 2.46
CA ASP A 110 41.70 10.13 2.22
C ASP A 110 42.73 9.44 3.11
N ARG A 111 42.28 8.58 4.04
CA ARG A 111 43.15 7.83 4.94
C ARG A 111 44.20 7.01 4.18
N ASP A 112 45.29 6.70 4.88
CA ASP A 112 46.39 5.90 4.35
C ASP A 112 46.94 6.48 3.02
N ASN A 113 47.04 7.81 2.97
CA ASN A 113 47.50 8.60 1.82
C ASN A 113 46.59 8.49 0.57
N GLY A 114 45.28 8.43 0.77
CA GLY A 114 44.28 8.31 -0.29
C GLY A 114 44.34 6.95 -0.97
N LYS A 115 44.50 5.88 -0.19
CA LYS A 115 44.60 4.49 -0.69
C LYS A 115 43.45 4.10 -1.62
N TYR A 116 42.25 4.61 -1.34
CA TYR A 116 41.03 4.27 -2.09
C TYR A 116 40.78 5.19 -3.28
N LEU A 117 41.63 6.19 -3.51
CA LEU A 117 41.47 7.15 -4.59
C LEU A 117 42.33 6.77 -5.80
N ALA A 118 41.82 7.06 -6.99
CA ALA A 118 42.60 6.93 -8.20
C ALA A 118 43.87 7.81 -8.15
N PRO A 119 44.96 7.43 -8.84
CA PRO A 119 46.21 8.21 -8.84
C PRO A 119 46.05 9.64 -9.34
N ASP A 120 45.11 9.87 -10.25
CA ASP A 120 44.77 11.15 -10.87
C ASP A 120 43.57 11.86 -10.21
N ALA A 121 43.05 11.30 -9.10
CA ALA A 121 41.95 11.91 -8.37
C ALA A 121 42.32 13.30 -7.85
N ASP A 122 41.37 14.23 -7.93
CA ASP A 122 41.54 15.56 -7.32
C ASP A 122 41.58 15.43 -5.79
N ARG A 123 42.70 15.87 -5.21
CA ARG A 123 42.96 15.87 -3.75
C ARG A 123 42.88 17.27 -3.15
N SER A 124 42.38 18.26 -3.89
CA SER A 124 42.21 19.63 -3.40
C SER A 124 41.11 19.73 -2.34
N ILE A 125 40.11 18.85 -2.42
CA ILE A 125 39.00 18.75 -1.49
C ILE A 125 39.12 17.44 -0.71
N ARG A 126 38.95 17.52 0.61
CA ARG A 126 39.03 16.35 1.49
C ARG A 126 37.83 15.42 1.28
N ASN A 127 38.08 14.13 1.09
CA ASN A 127 37.07 13.07 1.02
C ASN A 127 36.70 12.57 2.43
N LEU A 128 36.32 13.52 3.28
CA LEU A 128 35.77 13.24 4.60
C LEU A 128 34.25 13.29 4.54
N TYR A 129 33.61 12.21 4.95
CA TYR A 129 32.16 12.06 4.90
C TYR A 129 31.57 11.85 6.28
N THR A 130 30.40 12.42 6.51
CA THR A 130 29.62 12.22 7.74
C THR A 130 28.37 11.40 7.45
N LEU A 131 28.13 10.41 8.30
CA LEU A 131 26.96 9.55 8.22
C LEU A 131 25.69 10.39 8.42
N HIS A 132 24.80 10.30 7.43
CA HIS A 132 23.54 11.02 7.38
C HIS A 132 22.34 10.11 7.66
N SER A 133 22.31 8.91 7.05
CA SER A 133 21.24 7.94 7.25
C SER A 133 21.76 6.52 7.41
N VAL A 134 21.04 5.74 8.21
CA VAL A 134 21.20 4.29 8.37
C VAL A 134 19.86 3.65 8.05
N LEU A 135 19.77 2.94 6.93
CA LEU A 135 18.60 2.15 6.57
C LEU A 135 18.77 0.75 7.14
N VAL A 136 17.77 0.31 7.88
CA VAL A 136 17.80 -0.93 8.64
C VAL A 136 16.76 -1.89 8.09
N HIS A 137 17.15 -3.15 7.91
CA HIS A 137 16.25 -4.23 7.60
C HIS A 137 16.13 -5.16 8.80
N SER A 138 14.91 -5.35 9.28
CA SER A 138 14.60 -6.26 10.38
C SER A 138 13.76 -7.43 9.88
N GLY A 139 14.34 -8.63 9.85
CA GLY A 139 13.70 -9.84 9.34
C GLY A 139 14.57 -10.54 8.29
N GLY A 140 14.09 -11.66 7.75
CA GLY A 140 14.86 -12.52 6.85
C GLY A 140 14.67 -12.21 5.35
N VAL A 141 15.32 -13.01 4.51
CA VAL A 141 15.44 -12.84 3.04
C VAL A 141 14.09 -12.74 2.29
N HIS A 142 13.03 -13.36 2.82
CA HIS A 142 11.71 -13.41 2.19
C HIS A 142 10.65 -12.56 2.92
N GLY A 143 11.05 -11.84 3.96
CA GLY A 143 10.11 -11.23 4.90
C GLY A 143 10.82 -10.40 5.96
N GLY A 144 10.71 -9.09 5.87
CA GLY A 144 11.15 -8.19 6.92
C GLY A 144 10.42 -6.85 6.93
N HIS A 145 10.92 -5.95 7.78
CA HIS A 145 10.44 -4.60 7.99
C HIS A 145 11.59 -3.63 7.81
N TYR A 146 11.36 -2.57 7.03
CA TYR A 146 12.36 -1.54 6.79
C TYR A 146 12.04 -0.30 7.61
N TYR A 147 13.07 0.27 8.22
CA TYR A 147 12.99 1.57 8.88
C TYR A 147 14.32 2.29 8.74
N ALA A 148 14.36 3.59 9.01
CA ALA A 148 15.57 4.39 8.84
C ALA A 148 15.87 5.26 10.05
N PHE A 149 17.14 5.38 10.40
CA PHE A 149 17.64 6.45 11.24
C PHE A 149 18.19 7.56 10.34
N ILE A 150 17.77 8.80 10.56
CA ILE A 150 18.15 9.93 9.72
C ILE A 150 18.50 11.13 10.61
N ARG A 151 19.53 11.88 10.19
CA ARG A 151 19.85 13.22 10.68
C ARG A 151 19.35 14.27 9.68
N PRO A 152 18.09 14.73 9.77
CA PRO A 152 17.46 15.55 8.74
C PRO A 152 17.98 17.00 8.70
N THR A 153 18.88 17.38 9.60
CA THR A 153 19.39 18.75 9.72
C THR A 153 20.89 18.70 9.96
N LEU A 154 21.54 19.86 9.94
CA LEU A 154 22.95 19.99 10.33
C LEU A 154 23.23 19.66 11.81
N SER A 155 22.19 19.46 12.63
CA SER A 155 22.35 19.02 14.02
C SER A 155 22.77 17.56 14.15
N ASP A 156 23.22 17.17 15.34
CA ASP A 156 23.59 15.79 15.67
C ASP A 156 22.40 14.96 16.18
N GLN A 157 21.16 15.49 16.11
CA GLN A 157 19.98 14.77 16.57
C GLN A 157 19.54 13.71 15.54
N TRP A 158 19.49 12.46 16.01
CA TRP A 158 18.95 11.33 15.24
C TRP A 158 17.44 11.19 15.43
N TYR A 159 16.79 10.76 14.36
CA TYR A 159 15.38 10.40 14.36
C TYR A 159 15.21 9.03 13.73
N LYS A 160 14.42 8.17 14.35
CA LYS A 160 13.95 6.91 13.77
C LYS A 160 12.64 7.16 13.03
N PHE A 161 12.64 6.89 11.74
CA PHE A 161 11.49 6.90 10.85
C PHE A 161 11.02 5.45 10.66
N ASP A 162 9.90 5.12 11.31
CA ASP A 162 9.28 3.79 11.34
C ASP A 162 7.83 3.92 10.90
N ASP A 163 7.61 3.82 9.59
CA ASP A 163 6.33 4.07 8.90
C ASP A 163 5.68 5.41 9.30
N GLU A 164 4.57 5.34 10.03
CA GLU A 164 3.76 6.47 10.49
C GLU A 164 4.33 7.15 11.74
N ARG A 165 5.42 6.62 12.31
CA ARG A 165 6.01 7.07 13.57
C ARG A 165 7.41 7.64 13.35
N VAL A 166 7.64 8.80 13.96
CA VAL A 166 8.95 9.43 14.03
C VAL A 166 9.31 9.65 15.50
N THR A 167 10.40 9.02 15.96
CA THR A 167 10.89 9.17 17.33
C THR A 167 12.30 9.74 17.36
N LYS A 168 12.61 10.54 18.38
CA LYS A 168 13.98 10.98 18.64
C LYS A 168 14.76 9.82 19.24
N GLU A 169 15.96 9.59 18.75
CA GLU A 169 16.85 8.55 19.26
C GLU A 169 18.24 9.11 19.53
N ASP A 170 19.03 8.39 20.32
CA ASP A 170 20.42 8.71 20.55
C ASP A 170 21.32 8.13 19.44
N THR A 171 22.58 8.57 19.43
CA THR A 171 23.56 8.11 18.43
C THR A 171 23.86 6.62 18.59
N LYS A 172 23.84 6.10 19.82
CA LYS A 172 24.14 4.70 20.09
C LYS A 172 23.13 3.76 19.43
N LYS A 173 21.84 4.07 19.53
CA LYS A 173 20.76 3.33 18.89
C LYS A 173 20.79 3.43 17.38
N ALA A 174 21.08 4.62 16.84
CA ALA A 174 21.16 4.82 15.39
C ALA A 174 22.38 4.14 14.75
N LEU A 175 23.45 3.95 15.52
CA LEU A 175 24.75 3.47 15.04
C LEU A 175 25.10 2.09 15.60
N GLU A 176 25.53 2.02 16.87
CA GLU A 176 26.10 0.82 17.49
C GLU A 176 25.12 -0.34 17.56
N GLU A 177 23.84 -0.06 17.82
CA GLU A 177 22.83 -1.11 17.89
C GLU A 177 22.48 -1.70 16.52
N GLN A 178 22.90 -1.05 15.42
CA GLN A 178 22.64 -1.46 14.04
C GLN A 178 23.80 -2.23 13.41
N TYR A 179 24.88 -2.48 14.14
CA TYR A 179 26.01 -3.28 13.65
C TYR A 179 25.67 -4.77 13.47
N GLY A 180 24.55 -5.26 14.01
CA GLY A 180 24.23 -6.70 14.00
C GLY A 180 25.02 -7.49 15.05
N GLY A 181 25.17 -8.79 14.82
CA GLY A 181 25.81 -9.73 15.74
C GLY A 181 24.87 -10.34 16.78
N GLU A 182 25.45 -10.99 17.78
CA GLU A 182 24.74 -11.58 18.91
C GLU A 182 24.60 -10.59 20.06
N GLU A 183 23.41 -10.50 20.66
CA GLU A 183 23.16 -9.72 21.86
C GLU A 183 23.02 -10.65 23.07
N GLU A 184 23.72 -10.30 24.15
CA GLU A 184 23.62 -10.96 25.45
C GLU A 184 22.57 -10.23 26.29
N LEU A 185 21.52 -10.93 26.73
CA LEU A 185 20.56 -10.36 27.66
C LEU A 185 21.19 -10.19 29.05
N PRO A 186 20.91 -9.09 29.78
CA PRO A 186 21.32 -8.95 31.17
C PRO A 186 20.78 -10.13 32.00
N GLN A 187 21.62 -10.71 32.86
CA GLN A 187 21.20 -11.78 33.75
C GLN A 187 20.07 -11.30 34.66
N ILE A 188 18.90 -11.95 34.56
CA ILE A 188 17.71 -11.61 35.37
C ILE A 188 17.93 -11.97 36.85
N ASN A 189 18.91 -12.83 37.17
CA ASN A 189 19.23 -13.25 38.55
C ASN A 189 20.76 -13.31 38.78
N PRO A 190 21.35 -12.43 39.61
CA PRO A 190 22.81 -12.34 39.86
C PRO A 190 23.43 -13.52 40.64
N GLY A 191 22.70 -14.63 40.85
CA GLY A 191 23.07 -15.72 41.77
C GLY A 191 23.13 -17.13 41.18
N PHE A 192 22.85 -17.31 39.89
CA PHE A 192 22.92 -18.61 39.21
C PHE A 192 23.92 -18.54 38.04
N ASN A 193 24.95 -19.39 38.07
CA ASN A 193 25.97 -19.52 37.02
C ASN A 193 25.43 -20.20 35.75
N ASN A 194 24.41 -19.61 35.12
CA ASN A 194 24.02 -20.01 33.77
C ASN A 194 24.76 -19.14 32.75
N THR A 195 25.27 -19.77 31.69
CA THR A 195 25.83 -19.06 30.53
C THR A 195 24.80 -18.05 29.99
N PRO A 196 25.18 -16.80 29.70
CA PRO A 196 24.27 -15.80 29.15
C PRO A 196 23.56 -16.32 27.90
N PHE A 197 22.24 -16.12 27.82
CA PHE A 197 21.48 -16.49 26.64
C PHE A 197 21.79 -15.48 25.53
N LYS A 198 22.44 -15.96 24.46
CA LYS A 198 22.78 -15.18 23.26
C LYS A 198 21.69 -15.35 22.23
N PHE A 199 21.23 -14.26 21.62
CA PHE A 199 20.38 -14.33 20.44
C PHE A 199 20.96 -13.45 19.34
N THR A 200 20.86 -13.92 18.10
CA THR A 200 21.30 -13.16 16.92
C THR A 200 20.33 -12.02 16.67
N LYS A 201 20.84 -10.80 16.49
CA LYS A 201 20.02 -9.68 16.04
C LYS A 201 19.58 -9.97 14.61
N TYR A 202 18.27 -9.91 14.38
CA TYR A 202 17.66 -10.00 13.05
C TYR A 202 17.47 -8.63 12.40
N SER A 203 18.00 -7.58 13.03
CA SER A 203 17.94 -6.19 12.58
C SER A 203 19.34 -5.64 12.48
N ASN A 204 19.74 -5.22 11.29
CA ASN A 204 21.04 -4.63 11.02
C ASN A 204 20.96 -3.60 9.89
N ALA A 205 21.97 -2.74 9.83
CA ALA A 205 22.09 -1.78 8.75
C ALA A 205 22.26 -2.50 7.41
N TYR A 206 21.43 -2.14 6.45
CA TYR A 206 21.44 -2.64 5.08
C TYR A 206 22.07 -1.63 4.11
N MET A 207 21.76 -0.35 4.27
CA MET A 207 22.28 0.72 3.41
C MET A 207 22.67 1.93 4.27
N LEU A 208 23.84 2.50 3.97
CA LEU A 208 24.38 3.68 4.65
C LEU A 208 24.42 4.85 3.68
N VAL A 209 24.01 6.02 4.14
CA VAL A 209 24.09 7.27 3.37
C VAL A 209 25.06 8.21 4.06
N TYR A 210 26.13 8.56 3.35
CA TYR A 210 27.17 9.48 3.80
C TYR A 210 27.16 10.74 2.95
N ILE A 211 27.43 11.89 3.56
CA ILE A 211 27.52 13.18 2.87
C ILE A 211 28.93 13.74 3.07
N ARG A 212 29.57 14.21 2.00
CA ARG A 212 30.89 14.85 2.08
C ARG A 212 30.78 16.13 2.89
N GLU A 213 31.64 16.30 3.89
CA GLU A 213 31.58 17.43 4.83
C GLU A 213 31.67 18.78 4.12
N SER A 214 32.44 18.91 3.03
CA SER A 214 32.53 20.15 2.24
C SER A 214 31.22 20.57 1.57
N ASP A 215 30.36 19.60 1.23
CA ASP A 215 29.12 19.83 0.49
C ASP A 215 27.87 19.82 1.39
N LYS A 216 28.06 19.56 2.69
CA LYS A 216 26.99 19.33 3.66
C LYS A 216 25.99 20.49 3.76
N GLU A 217 26.45 21.73 3.81
CA GLU A 217 25.57 22.90 3.87
C GLU A 217 24.77 23.12 2.57
N LYS A 218 25.37 22.79 1.43
CA LYS A 218 24.73 22.89 0.11
C LYS A 218 23.62 21.85 -0.04
N ILE A 219 23.89 20.61 0.42
CA ILE A 219 22.95 19.49 0.31
C ILE A 219 21.82 19.61 1.35
N MET A 220 22.14 20.01 2.58
CA MET A 220 21.18 20.12 3.70
C MET A 220 20.57 21.52 3.81
N CYS A 221 20.34 22.17 2.66
CA CYS A 221 19.78 23.52 2.63
C CYS A 221 18.33 23.55 3.12
N ASN A 222 17.92 24.68 3.71
CA ASN A 222 16.53 24.86 4.12
C ASN A 222 15.64 25.07 2.90
N VAL A 223 14.61 24.24 2.77
CA VAL A 223 13.58 24.36 1.73
C VAL A 223 12.30 24.89 2.37
N ASP A 224 11.70 25.90 1.75
CA ASP A 224 10.45 26.50 2.20
C ASP A 224 9.35 26.51 1.12
N GLU A 225 8.17 27.02 1.44
CA GLU A 225 7.04 27.03 0.50
C GLU A 225 7.29 27.86 -0.78
N LYS A 226 8.28 28.76 -0.77
CA LYS A 226 8.63 29.63 -1.91
C LYS A 226 9.38 28.84 -2.97
N ASP A 227 10.10 27.79 -2.56
CA ASP A 227 10.87 26.91 -3.45
C ASP A 227 9.94 25.96 -4.24
N ILE A 228 8.70 25.80 -3.80
CA ILE A 228 7.69 25.00 -4.48
C ILE A 228 6.96 25.88 -5.50
N ALA A 229 7.04 25.49 -6.78
CA ALA A 229 6.36 26.21 -7.86
C ALA A 229 4.86 26.40 -7.59
N GLU A 230 4.36 27.62 -7.78
CA GLU A 230 3.00 28.02 -7.37
C GLU A 230 1.90 27.14 -7.98
N HIS A 231 2.05 26.75 -9.25
CA HIS A 231 1.09 25.87 -9.92
C HIS A 231 0.98 24.48 -9.26
N LEU A 232 2.08 23.97 -8.68
CA LEU A 232 2.07 22.72 -7.92
C LEU A 232 1.38 22.90 -6.57
N ARG A 233 1.62 24.01 -5.87
CA ARG A 233 0.96 24.32 -4.59
C ARG A 233 -0.56 24.35 -4.75
N ILE A 234 -1.06 25.04 -5.77
CA ILE A 234 -2.49 25.12 -6.09
C ILE A 234 -3.05 23.73 -6.40
N ARG A 235 -2.36 22.97 -7.27
CA ARG A 235 -2.80 21.63 -7.68
C ARG A 235 -2.87 20.66 -6.49
N LEU A 236 -1.82 20.59 -5.69
CA LEU A 236 -1.73 19.69 -4.53
C LEU A 236 -2.78 20.03 -3.47
N LYS A 237 -3.02 21.32 -3.22
CA LYS A 237 -4.08 21.76 -2.32
C LYS A 237 -5.46 21.28 -2.79
N LYS A 238 -5.76 21.43 -4.08
CA LYS A 238 -7.01 20.95 -4.68
C LYS A 238 -7.14 19.42 -4.57
N GLU A 239 -6.07 18.67 -4.88
CA GLU A 239 -6.07 17.21 -4.76
C GLU A 239 -6.33 16.76 -3.30
N GLN A 240 -5.78 17.48 -2.32
CA GLN A 240 -6.02 17.21 -0.90
C GLN A 240 -7.48 17.49 -0.49
N GLU A 241 -8.04 18.64 -0.89
CA GLU A 241 -9.45 18.99 -0.63
C GLU A 241 -10.41 17.94 -1.23
N GLU A 242 -10.15 17.47 -2.45
CA GLU A 242 -10.93 16.41 -3.09
C GLU A 242 -10.82 15.07 -2.35
N LYS A 243 -9.62 14.72 -1.86
CA LYS A 243 -9.40 13.49 -1.10
C LYS A 243 -10.13 13.53 0.25
N GLU A 244 -10.15 14.68 0.92
CA GLU A 244 -10.89 14.90 2.16
C GLU A 244 -12.39 14.84 1.94
N HIS A 245 -12.90 15.46 0.87
CA HIS A 245 -14.30 15.36 0.48
C HIS A 245 -14.72 13.91 0.24
N LYS A 246 -13.96 13.15 -0.57
CA LYS A 246 -14.21 11.72 -0.81
C LYS A 246 -14.15 10.88 0.46
N LYS A 247 -13.22 11.19 1.38
CA LYS A 247 -13.10 10.51 2.67
C LYS A 247 -14.34 10.78 3.53
N LYS A 248 -14.84 12.02 3.55
CA LYS A 248 -16.07 12.40 4.24
C LYS A 248 -17.29 11.70 3.65
N GLU A 249 -17.44 11.67 2.32
CA GLU A 249 -18.53 10.94 1.65
C GLU A 249 -18.52 9.44 1.96
N LYS A 250 -17.34 8.81 1.95
CA LYS A 250 -17.18 7.40 2.35
C LYS A 250 -17.52 7.17 3.82
N ALA A 251 -17.06 8.08 4.69
CA ALA A 251 -17.38 8.05 6.10
C ALA A 251 -18.88 8.25 6.33
N GLU A 252 -19.59 9.01 5.50
CA GLU A 252 -21.04 9.21 5.61
C GLU A 252 -21.84 8.11 4.90
N ALA A 253 -21.27 7.40 3.92
CA ALA A 253 -21.96 6.38 3.13
C ALA A 253 -22.58 5.27 4.00
N HIS A 254 -21.96 4.91 5.12
CA HIS A 254 -22.52 3.90 6.03
C HIS A 254 -23.82 4.35 6.72
N LEU A 255 -24.12 5.66 6.75
CA LEU A 255 -25.35 6.24 7.31
C LEU A 255 -26.53 6.17 6.32
N TYR A 256 -26.27 5.94 5.04
CA TYR A 256 -27.28 5.91 4.00
C TYR A 256 -27.52 4.48 3.50
N THR A 257 -28.71 4.23 2.97
CA THR A 257 -29.09 3.00 2.28
C THR A 257 -29.83 3.36 0.99
N ILE A 258 -29.78 2.45 0.02
CA ILE A 258 -30.52 2.60 -1.24
C ILE A 258 -31.77 1.74 -1.16
N ILE A 259 -32.94 2.35 -1.37
CA ILE A 259 -34.22 1.65 -1.53
C ILE A 259 -34.64 1.77 -2.99
N LYS A 260 -34.91 0.65 -3.65
CA LYS A 260 -35.44 0.63 -5.00
C LYS A 260 -36.95 0.39 -4.95
N ILE A 261 -37.72 1.19 -5.67
CA ILE A 261 -39.18 1.07 -5.71
C ILE A 261 -39.60 0.61 -7.10
N ALA A 262 -40.31 -0.51 -7.13
CA ALA A 262 -40.93 -1.05 -8.34
C ALA A 262 -42.44 -0.81 -8.30
N ARG A 263 -43.01 -0.51 -9.47
CA ARG A 263 -44.44 -0.30 -9.69
C ARG A 263 -45.01 -1.43 -10.56
N ASP A 264 -46.33 -1.47 -10.66
CA ASP A 264 -47.04 -2.46 -11.48
C ASP A 264 -46.61 -2.46 -12.95
N GLU A 265 -46.25 -1.29 -13.48
CA GLU A 265 -45.74 -1.12 -14.83
C GLU A 265 -44.40 -1.86 -15.02
N ASP A 266 -43.48 -1.70 -14.06
CA ASP A 266 -42.14 -2.31 -14.10
C ASP A 266 -42.23 -3.84 -14.04
N LEU A 267 -43.18 -4.37 -13.26
CA LEU A 267 -43.48 -5.79 -13.17
C LEU A 267 -44.09 -6.33 -14.49
N LYS A 268 -45.08 -5.62 -15.05
CA LYS A 268 -45.74 -6.02 -16.31
C LYS A 268 -44.77 -5.99 -17.49
N GLU A 269 -43.83 -5.06 -17.50
CA GLU A 269 -42.83 -4.96 -18.56
C GLU A 269 -41.85 -6.14 -18.54
N GLN A 270 -41.59 -6.72 -17.36
CA GLN A 270 -40.62 -7.80 -17.19
C GLN A 270 -41.24 -9.20 -17.26
N ILE A 271 -42.41 -9.39 -16.66
CA ILE A 271 -43.10 -10.68 -16.61
C ILE A 271 -43.45 -11.13 -18.04
N GLY A 272 -43.04 -12.35 -18.41
CA GLY A 272 -43.32 -12.95 -19.71
C GLY A 272 -42.27 -12.70 -20.79
N LYS A 273 -41.23 -11.90 -20.51
CA LYS A 273 -40.00 -11.90 -21.32
C LYS A 273 -39.17 -13.12 -20.91
N ASN A 274 -38.72 -13.92 -21.88
CA ASN A 274 -37.88 -15.13 -21.68
C ASN A 274 -36.46 -14.80 -21.18
N ILE A 275 -36.31 -13.82 -20.29
CA ILE A 275 -35.04 -13.23 -19.95
C ILE A 275 -35.07 -12.91 -18.44
N TYR A 276 -34.42 -13.79 -17.67
CA TYR A 276 -34.05 -13.71 -16.25
C TYR A 276 -35.08 -14.10 -15.15
N PHE A 277 -34.50 -14.57 -14.03
CA PHE A 277 -35.16 -15.05 -12.80
C PHE A 277 -35.69 -13.90 -11.91
N ASP A 278 -35.42 -12.65 -12.29
CA ASP A 278 -35.71 -11.46 -11.48
C ASP A 278 -37.06 -10.84 -11.86
N LEU A 279 -37.86 -10.47 -10.84
CA LEU A 279 -39.20 -9.91 -10.99
C LEU A 279 -39.22 -8.53 -11.69
N VAL A 280 -38.13 -7.76 -11.59
CA VAL A 280 -37.97 -6.41 -12.15
C VAL A 280 -36.52 -6.12 -12.54
N ASP A 281 -36.32 -5.15 -13.42
CA ASP A 281 -35.01 -4.73 -13.90
C ASP A 281 -34.49 -3.73 -12.88
N HIS A 282 -33.57 -4.20 -12.05
CA HIS A 282 -33.02 -3.41 -10.95
C HIS A 282 -32.34 -2.12 -11.41
N GLU A 283 -31.94 -2.00 -12.67
CA GLU A 283 -31.32 -0.79 -13.22
C GLU A 283 -32.36 0.25 -13.66
N LYS A 284 -33.56 -0.20 -14.04
CA LYS A 284 -34.64 0.67 -14.54
C LYS A 284 -35.58 1.19 -13.46
N VAL A 285 -35.65 0.52 -12.32
CA VAL A 285 -36.51 0.94 -11.19
C VAL A 285 -35.95 2.16 -10.44
N HIS A 286 -36.84 2.98 -9.91
CA HIS A 286 -36.46 4.22 -9.24
C HIS A 286 -35.71 3.94 -7.93
N SER A 287 -34.58 4.61 -7.73
CA SER A 287 -33.69 4.38 -6.59
C SER A 287 -33.64 5.60 -5.67
N PHE A 288 -33.89 5.37 -4.37
CA PHE A 288 -33.84 6.39 -3.33
C PHE A 288 -32.65 6.16 -2.42
N ARG A 289 -31.73 7.12 -2.34
CA ARG A 289 -30.68 7.14 -1.31
C ARG A 289 -31.20 7.85 -0.08
N ILE A 290 -31.46 7.12 1.00
CA ILE A 290 -32.05 7.67 2.24
C ILE A 290 -31.18 7.37 3.45
N GLN A 291 -31.28 8.18 4.51
CA GLN A 291 -30.64 7.87 5.78
C GLN A 291 -31.25 6.61 6.39
N LYS A 292 -30.42 5.72 6.95
CA LYS A 292 -30.88 4.48 7.59
C LYS A 292 -31.84 4.74 8.74
N GLN A 293 -31.68 5.85 9.46
CA GLN A 293 -32.54 6.26 10.56
C GLN A 293 -33.84 6.97 10.12
N LEU A 294 -34.05 7.19 8.83
CA LEU A 294 -35.24 7.87 8.33
C LEU A 294 -36.49 7.03 8.65
N PRO A 295 -37.48 7.58 9.40
CA PRO A 295 -38.71 6.87 9.68
C PRO A 295 -39.44 6.49 8.38
N PHE A 296 -40.01 5.28 8.36
CA PHE A 296 -40.74 4.77 7.20
C PHE A 296 -41.89 5.69 6.75
N THR A 297 -42.57 6.36 7.69
CA THR A 297 -43.62 7.33 7.41
C THR A 297 -43.11 8.52 6.58
N SER A 298 -41.94 9.06 6.94
CA SER A 298 -41.29 10.14 6.22
C SER A 298 -40.81 9.68 4.84
N PHE A 299 -40.27 8.47 4.74
CA PHE A 299 -39.88 7.89 3.45
C PHE A 299 -41.09 7.70 2.53
N LYS A 300 -42.23 7.25 3.05
CA LYS A 300 -43.47 7.07 2.28
C LYS A 300 -43.92 8.39 1.64
N VAL A 301 -43.91 9.49 2.38
CA VAL A 301 -44.25 10.83 1.86
C VAL A 301 -43.27 11.26 0.76
N LEU A 302 -41.98 11.03 0.96
CA LEU A 302 -40.94 11.33 -0.02
C LEU A 302 -41.14 10.54 -1.33
N ALA A 303 -41.42 9.24 -1.22
CA ALA A 303 -41.67 8.37 -2.36
C ALA A 303 -42.93 8.78 -3.14
N GLN A 304 -44.03 9.11 -2.44
CA GLN A 304 -45.27 9.60 -3.05
C GLN A 304 -45.04 10.86 -3.89
N LYS A 305 -44.33 11.84 -3.32
CA LYS A 305 -44.04 13.10 -3.99
C LYS A 305 -43.16 12.91 -5.22
N THR A 306 -42.15 12.04 -5.12
CA THR A 306 -41.18 11.83 -6.21
C THR A 306 -41.78 11.02 -7.36
N LEU A 307 -42.54 9.96 -7.05
CA LEU A 307 -43.18 9.10 -8.03
C LEU A 307 -44.53 9.64 -8.53
N HIS A 308 -45.00 10.77 -8.00
CA HIS A 308 -46.29 11.39 -8.33
C HIS A 308 -47.48 10.43 -8.13
N VAL A 309 -47.48 9.66 -7.04
CA VAL A 309 -48.54 8.68 -6.73
C VAL A 309 -49.28 9.07 -5.45
N TYR A 310 -50.61 9.23 -5.53
CA TYR A 310 -51.48 9.47 -4.37
C TYR A 310 -51.78 8.16 -3.62
N LEU A 311 -50.96 7.78 -2.63
CA LEU A 311 -51.25 6.59 -1.79
C LEU A 311 -52.28 6.90 -0.69
N ASN A 312 -53.51 7.22 -1.06
CA ASN A 312 -54.61 7.22 -0.07
C ASN A 312 -55.02 5.78 0.32
N HIS A 313 -54.67 4.77 -0.49
CA HIS A 313 -54.96 3.34 -0.21
C HIS A 313 -53.86 2.35 -0.63
N GLY A 314 -52.64 2.82 -0.92
CA GLY A 314 -51.58 1.95 -1.41
C GLY A 314 -50.77 1.27 -0.31
N PHE A 315 -50.52 -0.03 -0.49
CA PHE A 315 -49.66 -0.85 0.36
C PHE A 315 -48.25 -0.90 -0.23
N MET A 316 -47.24 -0.70 0.62
CA MET A 316 -45.84 -0.98 0.29
C MET A 316 -45.50 -2.40 0.75
N VAL A 317 -45.16 -3.29 -0.17
CA VAL A 317 -44.71 -4.65 0.14
C VAL A 317 -43.19 -4.72 0.02
N MET A 318 -42.49 -5.02 1.10
CA MET A 318 -41.05 -5.29 1.05
C MET A 318 -40.81 -6.72 0.55
N ILE A 319 -40.01 -6.85 -0.50
CA ILE A 319 -39.57 -8.13 -1.05
C ILE A 319 -38.16 -8.41 -0.55
N PHE A 320 -37.96 -9.58 0.07
CA PHE A 320 -36.65 -10.08 0.49
C PHE A 320 -36.19 -11.16 -0.49
N GLY A 321 -35.04 -10.96 -1.13
CA GLY A 321 -34.38 -12.01 -1.93
C GLY A 321 -33.48 -12.87 -1.05
N TYR A 322 -33.66 -14.19 -1.07
CA TYR A 322 -32.70 -15.13 -0.50
C TYR A 322 -31.76 -15.62 -1.61
N TYR A 323 -30.48 -15.26 -1.54
CA TYR A 323 -29.46 -15.82 -2.42
C TYR A 323 -28.89 -17.09 -1.77
N SER A 324 -29.25 -18.28 -2.28
CA SER A 324 -28.64 -19.55 -1.86
C SER A 324 -27.49 -19.92 -2.82
N PRO A 325 -26.25 -20.15 -2.33
CA PRO A 325 -25.13 -20.53 -3.19
C PRO A 325 -25.27 -21.91 -3.84
N LEU A 326 -26.21 -22.75 -3.40
CA LEU A 326 -26.41 -24.12 -3.90
C LEU A 326 -27.10 -24.20 -5.28
N CYS A 327 -27.70 -23.12 -5.78
CA CYS A 327 -28.52 -23.16 -6.99
C CYS A 327 -27.75 -23.10 -8.32
N LYS A 328 -26.41 -23.20 -8.33
CA LYS A 328 -25.64 -23.25 -9.59
C LYS A 328 -25.61 -24.61 -10.31
N ARG A 329 -26.22 -25.67 -9.75
CA ARG A 329 -26.09 -27.03 -10.32
C ARG A 329 -27.36 -27.85 -10.51
N LEU A 330 -28.55 -27.28 -10.32
CA LEU A 330 -29.80 -28.01 -10.55
C LEU A 330 -30.66 -27.26 -11.58
N SER A 331 -30.42 -27.58 -12.85
CA SER A 331 -31.48 -27.57 -13.85
C SER A 331 -32.57 -28.54 -13.38
N CYS A 332 -33.83 -28.12 -13.49
CA CYS A 332 -35.04 -28.90 -13.16
C CYS A 332 -35.35 -28.97 -11.65
N TYR A 333 -36.29 -28.13 -11.19
CA TYR A 333 -37.53 -28.51 -10.50
C TYR A 333 -38.21 -27.27 -9.89
N SER A 334 -39.47 -27.07 -10.28
CA SER A 334 -40.61 -26.38 -9.66
C SER A 334 -40.42 -25.25 -8.60
N PRO A 335 -41.14 -24.12 -8.73
CA PRO A 335 -41.00 -22.93 -7.87
C PRO A 335 -41.80 -23.09 -6.57
N ILE A 336 -41.19 -23.66 -5.53
CA ILE A 336 -41.76 -23.66 -4.19
C ILE A 336 -40.65 -23.35 -3.20
N LEU A 337 -40.56 -22.09 -2.77
CA LEU A 337 -40.30 -21.64 -1.39
C LEU A 337 -39.97 -20.14 -1.40
N LEU A 338 -41.01 -19.29 -1.52
CA LEU A 338 -40.92 -17.90 -1.09
C LEU A 338 -41.63 -17.80 0.28
N GLN A 339 -40.86 -17.96 1.36
CA GLN A 339 -41.38 -17.77 2.72
C GLN A 339 -41.63 -16.28 2.97
N PHE A 340 -42.89 -15.86 2.88
CA PHE A 340 -43.34 -14.52 3.26
C PHE A 340 -43.55 -14.45 4.79
N TYR A 341 -42.74 -13.63 5.47
CA TYR A 341 -42.97 -13.24 6.86
C TYR A 341 -43.73 -11.90 6.90
N LEU A 342 -45.07 -11.95 6.88
CA LEU A 342 -45.91 -10.81 7.24
C LEU A 342 -46.11 -10.80 8.76
N LYS A 343 -45.13 -10.27 9.50
CA LYS A 343 -45.33 -9.87 10.91
C LYS A 343 -45.26 -8.37 10.98
N LYS A 344 -46.22 -7.74 11.68
CA LYS A 344 -46.16 -6.35 12.16
C LYS A 344 -44.77 -6.09 12.77
N LEU A 345 -43.84 -5.55 11.99
CA LEU A 345 -42.46 -5.38 12.42
C LEU A 345 -42.28 -3.94 12.90
N LYS A 346 -42.21 -3.79 14.23
CA LYS A 346 -41.43 -2.72 14.85
C LYS A 346 -40.02 -2.80 14.27
N TRP A 347 -39.55 -1.68 13.73
CA TRP A 347 -38.28 -1.56 13.05
C TRP A 347 -37.13 -1.62 14.06
N THR A 348 -36.27 -2.64 13.96
CA THR A 348 -34.94 -2.67 14.61
C THR A 348 -33.94 -3.28 13.64
N PRO A 349 -32.95 -2.52 13.14
CA PRO A 349 -32.00 -3.01 12.15
C PRO A 349 -30.90 -3.84 12.83
N THR A 350 -30.82 -5.14 12.53
CA THR A 350 -29.68 -5.96 12.91
C THR A 350 -28.54 -5.84 11.89
N ARG A 351 -27.33 -5.70 12.44
CA ARG A 351 -26.04 -5.61 11.74
C ARG A 351 -25.80 -6.80 10.82
N ASN A 352 -25.11 -6.53 9.72
CA ASN A 352 -24.40 -7.45 8.83
C ASN A 352 -25.21 -8.10 7.71
N SER A 353 -25.45 -7.34 6.65
CA SER A 353 -25.27 -7.82 5.27
C SER A 353 -24.92 -6.64 4.36
N GLN A 354 -23.76 -6.72 3.71
CA GLN A 354 -23.39 -5.79 2.65
C GLN A 354 -24.31 -6.07 1.45
N GLN A 355 -24.99 -5.02 0.97
CA GLN A 355 -25.98 -5.01 -0.13
C GLN A 355 -27.33 -5.70 0.16
N THR A 356 -28.12 -5.11 1.06
CA THR A 356 -29.57 -5.34 1.07
C THR A 356 -30.26 -4.31 0.17
N CYS A 357 -30.47 -4.68 -1.10
CA CYS A 357 -31.44 -3.99 -1.97
C CYS A 357 -32.84 -4.43 -1.56
N PHE A 358 -33.63 -3.53 -0.96
CA PHE A 358 -35.04 -3.76 -0.70
C PHE A 358 -35.84 -3.27 -1.91
N ILE A 359 -36.57 -4.18 -2.56
CA ILE A 359 -37.61 -3.79 -3.53
C ILE A 359 -38.88 -3.55 -2.72
N VAL A 360 -39.47 -2.38 -2.88
CA VAL A 360 -40.80 -2.11 -2.32
C VAL A 360 -41.81 -1.97 -3.45
N TRP A 361 -42.84 -2.80 -3.43
CA TRP A 361 -43.93 -2.81 -4.41
C TRP A 361 -45.09 -1.94 -3.93
N LEU A 362 -45.57 -1.03 -4.78
CA LEU A 362 -46.72 -0.15 -4.51
C LEU A 362 -47.95 -0.60 -5.28
N ILE A 363 -48.96 -1.09 -4.57
CA ILE A 363 -50.26 -1.45 -5.15
C ILE A 363 -51.20 -0.24 -5.07
N ASN A 364 -51.81 0.19 -6.17
CA ASN A 364 -52.89 1.20 -6.14
C ASN A 364 -54.28 0.53 -6.03
N GLY A 365 -54.99 0.92 -4.96
CA GLY A 365 -56.40 0.69 -4.61
C GLY A 365 -57.30 -0.25 -5.43
N PHE A 366 -57.82 -1.28 -4.77
CA PHE A 366 -59.19 -1.78 -4.99
C PHE A 366 -59.96 -1.70 -3.66
N HIS A 367 -61.10 -1.03 -3.67
CA HIS A 367 -62.06 -0.98 -2.56
C HIS A 367 -62.70 -2.36 -2.37
N TYR A 368 -62.36 -3.09 -1.30
CA TYR A 368 -63.24 -4.12 -0.74
C TYR A 368 -63.14 -4.18 0.79
N HIS A 369 -64.29 -4.37 1.41
CA HIS A 369 -64.53 -4.40 2.85
C HIS A 369 -63.56 -5.31 3.62
N PHE A 370 -63.20 -4.86 4.82
CA PHE A 370 -62.50 -5.62 5.85
C PHE A 370 -63.19 -6.98 6.09
N GLY A 371 -62.57 -8.07 5.65
CA GLY A 371 -63.06 -9.42 5.93
C GLY A 371 -62.42 -10.56 5.13
N THR A 372 -61.87 -10.31 3.95
CA THR A 372 -61.47 -11.38 3.00
C THR A 372 -60.11 -11.17 2.33
N PHE A 373 -59.15 -10.52 3.01
CA PHE A 373 -57.85 -10.21 2.43
C PHE A 373 -56.81 -11.37 2.38
N TYR A 374 -57.12 -12.52 2.97
CA TYR A 374 -56.19 -13.67 3.00
C TYR A 374 -56.28 -14.58 1.76
N TYR A 375 -57.39 -14.52 1.02
CA TYR A 375 -57.62 -15.39 -0.14
C TYR A 375 -57.28 -14.73 -1.49
N CYS A 376 -57.40 -13.39 -1.61
CA CYS A 376 -57.20 -12.74 -2.90
C CYS A 376 -55.76 -12.76 -3.45
N ILE A 377 -54.71 -12.89 -2.64
CA ILE A 377 -53.32 -12.94 -3.16
C ILE A 377 -52.95 -14.35 -3.64
N LEU A 378 -53.42 -15.39 -2.93
CA LEU A 378 -53.30 -16.78 -3.38
C LEU A 378 -54.14 -17.02 -4.63
N ASP A 379 -55.35 -16.46 -4.68
CA ASP A 379 -56.21 -16.55 -5.87
C ASP A 379 -55.68 -15.73 -7.03
N PHE A 380 -55.00 -14.60 -6.80
CA PHE A 380 -54.39 -13.81 -7.90
C PHE A 380 -53.12 -14.47 -8.46
N ILE A 381 -52.31 -15.12 -7.61
CA ILE A 381 -51.18 -15.94 -8.07
C ILE A 381 -51.68 -17.20 -8.77
N ASN A 382 -52.71 -17.87 -8.25
CA ASN A 382 -53.36 -18.99 -8.93
C ASN A 382 -54.06 -18.56 -10.23
N PHE A 383 -54.61 -17.35 -10.30
CA PHE A 383 -55.21 -16.78 -11.51
C PHE A 383 -54.13 -16.45 -12.56
N LEU A 384 -52.96 -15.93 -12.15
CA LEU A 384 -51.81 -15.74 -13.03
C LEU A 384 -51.22 -17.07 -13.53
N VAL A 385 -51.18 -18.09 -12.67
CA VAL A 385 -50.77 -19.47 -13.05
C VAL A 385 -51.81 -20.13 -13.96
N ALA A 386 -53.10 -19.89 -13.75
CA ALA A 386 -54.18 -20.42 -14.59
C ALA A 386 -54.24 -19.74 -15.96
N LEU A 387 -53.99 -18.43 -16.05
CA LEU A 387 -53.87 -17.71 -17.32
C LEU A 387 -52.65 -18.16 -18.14
N TYR A 388 -51.56 -18.57 -17.48
CA TYR A 388 -50.36 -19.09 -18.14
C TYR A 388 -50.58 -20.51 -18.70
N ASN A 389 -51.38 -21.35 -18.03
CA ASN A 389 -51.72 -22.70 -18.50
C ASN A 389 -52.83 -22.75 -19.58
N LEU A 390 -53.45 -21.61 -19.91
CA LEU A 390 -54.53 -21.52 -20.92
C LEU A 390 -54.09 -20.94 -22.27
N LYS A 391 -52.78 -20.70 -22.48
CA LYS A 391 -52.20 -20.25 -23.76
C LYS A 391 -50.95 -21.06 -24.17
N LEU A 392 -51.02 -22.38 -24.05
CA LEU A 392 -50.22 -23.35 -24.82
C LEU A 392 -51.16 -24.30 -25.55
#